data_AF-A0A507ZSK3-F1
#
_entry.id   AF-A0A507ZSK3-F1
#
_cell.length_a   1.000
_cell.length_b   1.000
_cell.length_c   1.000
_cell.angle_alpha   90.00
_cell.angle_beta   90.00
_cell.angle_gamma   90.00
#
_symmetry.space_group_name_H-M   'P 1'
#
loop_
_entity.id
_entity.type
_entity.pdbx_description
1 polymer ?
#
loop_
_entity_poly.entity_id
_entity_poly.type
_entity_poly.pdbx_seq_one_letter_code
_entity_poly.pdbx_strand_id
1 'polypeptide(L)'
;MNTTLHFSQRMSQRGVSREMVRLVREYGVLEGEKVVLGQRAAGQVIDELMDKLRVLKKIQDKGGVIVVEDGDSLITTYNYSRRRKRTGARRS
;
A
#
# COMPACT_ATOMS: atom_id res chain seq x y z
N MET A 1 14.74 12.40 -5.48
CA MET A 1 14.19 13.67 -4.94
C MET A 1 15.38 14.52 -4.56
N ASN A 2 15.54 15.67 -5.22
CA ASN A 2 16.60 16.61 -4.85
C ASN A 2 16.07 17.52 -3.75
N THR A 3 16.78 17.60 -2.64
CA THR A 3 16.41 18.43 -1.49
C THR A 3 17.51 19.46 -1.25
N THR A 4 17.13 20.68 -0.90
CA THR A 4 18.10 21.71 -0.51
C THR A 4 18.56 21.49 0.94
N LEU A 5 19.73 22.02 1.29
CA LEU A 5 20.23 22.00 2.67
C LEU A 5 19.22 22.66 3.64
N HIS A 6 18.59 23.77 3.21
CA HIS A 6 17.57 24.44 4.00
C HIS A 6 16.37 23.52 4.29
N PHE A 7 15.90 22.76 3.31
CA PHE A 7 14.80 21.81 3.51
C PHE A 7 15.15 20.75 4.56
N SER A 8 16.31 20.10 4.43
CA SER A 8 16.78 19.09 5.40
C SER A 8 16.95 19.65 6.81
N GLN A 9 17.49 20.86 6.93
CA GLN A 9 17.64 21.54 8.22
C GLN A 9 16.28 21.84 8.86
N ARG A 10 15.31 22.35 8.07
CA ARG A 10 13.96 22.67 8.56
C ARG A 10 13.17 21.42 8.94
N MET A 11 13.38 20.29 8.25
CA MET A 11 12.81 19.00 8.65
C MET A 11 13.29 18.61 10.05
N SER A 12 14.60 18.64 10.29
CA SER A 12 15.18 18.29 11.60
C SER A 12 14.69 19.23 12.70
N GLN A 13 14.68 20.55 12.46
CA GLN A 13 14.20 21.55 13.43
C GLN A 13 12.72 21.39 13.81
N ARG A 14 11.91 20.80 12.93
CA ARG A 14 10.46 20.64 13.12
C ARG A 14 10.03 19.20 13.42
N GLY A 15 10.97 18.29 13.61
CA GLY A 15 10.67 16.87 13.84
C GLY A 15 9.95 16.19 12.66
N VAL A 16 10.14 16.69 11.44
CA VAL A 16 9.50 16.12 10.24
C VAL A 16 10.42 15.08 9.63
N SER A 17 9.97 13.82 9.59
CA SER A 17 10.73 12.73 8.99
C SER A 17 10.61 12.72 7.46
N ARG A 18 11.54 12.04 6.78
CA ARG A 18 11.43 11.81 5.32
C ARG A 18 10.16 11.05 4.97
N GLU A 19 9.71 10.16 5.85
CA GLU A 19 8.49 9.39 5.64
C GLU A 19 7.24 10.26 5.74
N MET A 20 7.19 11.19 6.69
CA MET A 20 6.12 12.19 6.75
C MET A 20 6.05 13.00 5.46
N VAL A 21 7.19 13.42 4.90
CA VAL A 21 7.22 14.14 3.61
C VAL A 21 6.70 13.28 2.47
N ARG A 22 7.05 11.99 2.43
CA ARG A 22 6.53 11.07 1.40
C ARG A 22 5.00 10.96 1.50
N LEU A 23 4.46 10.73 2.69
CA LEU A 23 3.02 10.61 2.90
C LEU A 23 2.27 11.90 2.55
N VAL A 24 2.82 13.07 2.92
CA VAL A 24 2.25 14.36 2.51
C VAL A 24 2.23 14.50 0.99
N ARG A 25 3.27 14.03 0.27
CA ARG A 25 3.30 14.08 -1.20
C ARG A 25 2.36 13.07 -1.87
N GLU A 26 2.10 11.94 -1.22
CA GLU A 26 1.24 10.86 -1.74
C GLU A 26 -0.24 11.17 -1.54
N TYR A 27 -0.60 11.67 -0.36
CA TYR A 27 -2.00 11.86 0.05
C TYR A 27 -2.43 13.33 0.20
N GLY A 28 -1.49 14.27 0.13
CA GLY A 28 -1.80 15.69 0.26
C GLY A 28 -2.41 16.28 -1.00
N VAL A 29 -3.04 17.44 -0.84
CA VAL A 29 -3.66 18.21 -1.92
C VAL A 29 -2.72 19.31 -2.36
N LEU A 30 -2.62 19.55 -3.67
CA LEU A 30 -1.86 20.67 -4.22
C LEU A 30 -2.66 21.97 -4.05
N GLU A 31 -2.12 22.89 -3.25
CA GLU A 31 -2.63 24.23 -3.02
C GLU A 31 -1.61 25.25 -3.54
N GLY A 32 -1.74 25.63 -4.82
CA GLY A 32 -0.77 26.47 -5.52
C GLY A 32 0.60 25.77 -5.60
N GLU A 33 1.61 26.34 -4.94
CA GLU A 33 2.98 25.78 -4.90
C GLU A 33 3.21 24.83 -3.71
N LYS A 34 2.20 24.59 -2.86
CA LYS A 34 2.32 23.79 -1.64
C LYS A 34 1.56 22.48 -1.78
N VAL A 35 2.06 21.42 -1.17
CA VAL A 35 1.30 20.19 -0.95
C VAL A 35 0.94 20.12 0.53
N VAL A 36 -0.36 20.02 0.82
CA VAL A 36 -0.89 20.11 2.18
C VAL A 36 -1.63 18.82 2.53
N LEU A 37 -1.25 18.20 3.64
CA LEU A 37 -1.99 17.11 4.26
C LEU A 37 -2.38 17.55 5.67
N GLY A 38 -3.59 18.09 5.80
CA GLY A 38 -4.14 18.53 7.08
C GLY A 38 -4.61 17.37 7.96
N GLN A 39 -4.88 17.66 9.24
CA GLN A 39 -5.28 16.65 10.23
C GLN A 39 -6.51 15.83 9.80
N ARG A 40 -7.57 16.47 9.27
CA ARG A 40 -8.79 15.77 8.84
C ARG A 40 -8.52 14.81 7.69
N ALA A 41 -7.78 15.26 6.68
CA ALA A 41 -7.40 14.45 5.53
C ALA A 41 -6.46 13.30 5.95
N ALA A 42 -5.51 13.55 6.85
CA ALA A 42 -4.66 12.51 7.43
C ALA A 42 -5.50 11.45 8.17
N GLY A 43 -6.53 11.85 8.92
CA GLY A 43 -7.48 10.94 9.55
C GLY A 43 -8.21 10.05 8.55
N GLN A 44 -8.71 10.63 7.46
CA GLN A 44 -9.38 9.87 6.38
C GLN A 44 -8.42 8.85 5.74
N VAL A 45 -7.18 9.25 5.48
CA VAL A 45 -6.15 8.35 4.94
C VAL A 45 -5.86 7.19 5.91
N ILE A 46 -5.80 7.46 7.21
CA ILE A 46 -5.63 6.42 8.23
C ILE A 46 -6.79 5.41 8.18
N ASP A 47 -8.03 5.90 8.12
CA ASP A 47 -9.22 5.04 8.06
C ASP A 47 -9.20 4.16 6.80
N GLU A 48 -8.88 4.73 5.64
CA GLU A 48 -8.74 3.99 4.38
C GLU A 48 -7.64 2.91 4.44
N LEU A 49 -6.49 3.24 5.03
CA LEU A 49 -5.38 2.29 5.18
C LEU A 49 -5.72 1.17 6.17
N MET A 50 -6.45 1.48 7.24
CA MET A 50 -6.96 0.49 8.17
C MET A 50 -7.96 -0.46 7.50
N ASP A 51 -8.84 0.07 6.65
CA ASP A 51 -9.78 -0.75 5.90
C ASP A 51 -9.08 -1.66 4.88
N LYS A 52 -8.10 -1.13 4.13
CA LYS A 52 -7.25 -1.92 3.24
C LYS A 52 -6.52 -3.01 4.02
N LEU A 53 -5.93 -2.68 5.17
CA LEU A 53 -5.24 -3.64 6.04
C LEU A 53 -6.19 -4.76 6.50
N ARG A 54 -7.43 -4.42 6.88
CA ARG A 54 -8.45 -5.41 7.28
C ARG A 54 -8.76 -6.37 6.13
N VAL A 55 -8.90 -5.88 4.91
CA VAL A 55 -9.14 -6.73 3.72
C VAL A 55 -7.91 -7.58 3.38
N LEU A 56 -6.71 -6.99 3.41
CA LEU A 56 -5.45 -7.69 3.16
C LEU A 56 -5.21 -8.83 4.15
N LYS A 57 -5.55 -8.65 5.43
CA LYS A 57 -5.51 -9.73 6.43
C LYS A 57 -6.42 -10.89 6.05
N LYS A 58 -7.65 -10.63 5.58
CA LYS A 58 -8.55 -11.71 5.10
C LYS A 58 -7.98 -12.43 3.87
N ILE A 59 -7.32 -11.71 2.96
CA ILE A 59 -6.64 -12.30 1.81
C ILE A 59 -5.48 -13.18 2.28
N GLN A 60 -4.70 -12.70 3.25
CA GLN A 60 -3.61 -13.45 3.87
C GLN A 60 -4.11 -14.74 4.55
N ASP A 61 -5.21 -14.66 5.31
CA ASP A 61 -5.82 -15.82 5.99
C ASP A 61 -6.30 -16.88 4.97
N LYS A 62 -6.72 -16.47 3.78
CA LYS A 62 -7.09 -17.35 2.66
C LYS A 62 -5.88 -17.97 1.94
N GLY A 63 -4.65 -17.58 2.31
CA GLY A 63 -3.42 -17.98 1.64
C GLY A 63 -3.10 -17.19 0.37
N GLY A 64 -3.82 -16.08 0.13
CA GLY A 64 -3.82 -15.32 -1.11
C GLY A 64 -5.06 -15.58 -1.96
N VAL A 65 -5.33 -14.72 -2.94
CA VAL A 65 -6.46 -14.83 -3.88
C VAL A 65 -5.94 -14.58 -5.30
N ILE A 66 -6.39 -15.37 -6.25
CA ILE A 66 -6.16 -15.20 -7.69
C ILE A 66 -7.46 -14.70 -8.31
N VAL A 67 -7.36 -13.73 -9.21
CA VAL A 67 -8.42 -13.28 -10.10
C VAL A 67 -7.97 -13.55 -11.53
N VAL A 68 -8.84 -14.14 -12.34
CA VAL A 68 -8.62 -14.38 -13.78
C VAL A 68 -9.40 -13.31 -14.54
N GLU A 69 -8.71 -12.60 -15.41
CA GLU A 69 -9.25 -11.45 -16.15
C GLU A 69 -8.91 -11.62 -17.64
N ASP A 70 -9.78 -11.10 -18.51
CA ASP A 70 -9.56 -10.99 -19.96
C ASP A 70 -10.03 -9.61 -20.43
N GLY A 71 -9.08 -8.75 -20.81
CA GLY A 71 -9.31 -7.32 -21.02
C GLY A 71 -9.91 -6.66 -19.77
N ASP A 72 -11.09 -6.07 -19.92
CA ASP A 72 -11.86 -5.42 -18.85
C ASP A 72 -12.82 -6.38 -18.10
N SER A 73 -12.83 -7.67 -18.44
CA SER A 73 -13.75 -8.66 -17.88
C SER A 73 -13.12 -9.50 -16.77
N LEU A 74 -13.79 -9.58 -15.61
CA LEU A 74 -13.43 -10.49 -14.52
C LEU A 74 -14.08 -11.86 -14.76
N ILE A 75 -13.28 -12.88 -15.08
CA ILE A 75 -13.76 -14.23 -15.42
C ILE A 75 -14.07 -15.05 -14.17
N THR A 76 -13.11 -15.17 -13.24
CA THR A 76 -13.28 -15.98 -12.03
C THR A 76 -12.28 -15.61 -10.93
N THR A 77 -12.52 -16.09 -9.71
CA THR A 77 -11.61 -15.92 -8.58
C THR A 77 -11.52 -17.18 -7.73
N TYR A 78 -10.33 -17.45 -7.17
CA TYR A 78 -10.09 -18.59 -6.28
C TYR A 78 -8.93 -18.33 -5.34
N ASN A 79 -8.85 -19.09 -4.23
CA ASN A 79 -7.73 -18.95 -3.28
C ASN A 79 -6.41 -19.37 -3.93
N TYR A 80 -5.31 -18.68 -3.58
CA TYR A 80 -3.97 -19.05 -4.01
C TYR A 80 -3.54 -20.34 -3.30
N SER A 81 -3.73 -21.49 -3.95
CA SER A 81 -3.22 -22.77 -3.45
C SER A 81 -1.83 -23.04 -4.03
N ARG A 82 -0.80 -23.21 -3.19
CA ARG A 82 0.46 -23.80 -3.64
C ARG A 82 0.18 -25.24 -4.09
N ARG A 83 0.30 -25.51 -5.38
CA ARG A 83 0.28 -26.88 -5.91
C ARG A 83 1.40 -27.66 -5.22
N ARG A 84 1.07 -28.55 -4.28
CA ARG A 84 2.05 -29.54 -3.79
C ARG A 84 2.57 -30.27 -5.03
N LYS A 85 3.88 -30.17 -5.31
CA LYS A 85 4.53 -31.08 -6.25
C LYS A 85 4.19 -32.47 -5.74
N ARG A 86 3.36 -33.22 -6.47
CA ARG A 86 3.21 -34.66 -6.23
C ARG A 86 4.57 -35.25 -6.61
N THR A 87 5.48 -35.36 -5.63
CA THR A 87 6.63 -36.25 -5.75
C THR A 87 6.04 -37.65 -5.87
N GLY A 88 5.90 -38.12 -7.11
CA GLY A 88 5.48 -39.46 -7.41
C GLY A 88 6.58 -40.44 -6.99
N ALA A 89 6.57 -40.86 -5.73
CA ALA A 89 7.17 -42.13 -5.35
C ALA A 89 6.10 -43.21 -5.61
N ARG A 90 6.05 -43.69 -6.86
CA ARG A 90 5.44 -45.00 -7.14
C ARG A 90 6.30 -46.03 -6.42
N ARG A 91 5.67 -46.71 -5.45
CA ARG A 91 6.18 -47.96 -4.89
C ARG A 91 6.26 -48.99 -6.02
N SER A 92 7.40 -49.67 -6.13
CA SER A 92 7.56 -51.00 -6.71
C SER A 92 8.47 -51.78 -5.79
#